data_AF-A0A7X7LLZ4-F1
#
_entry.id   AF-A0A7X7LLZ4-F1
#
_cell.length_a   1.000
_cell.length_b   1.000
_cell.length_c   1.000
_cell.angle_alpha   90.00
_cell.angle_beta   90.00
_cell.angle_gamma   90.00
#
_symmetry.space_group_name_H-M   'P 1'
#
loop_
_entity.id
_entity.type
_entity.pdbx_description
1 polymer ?
#
loop_
_entity_poly.entity_id
_entity_poly.type
_entity_poly.pdbx_seq_one_letter_code
_entity_poly.pdbx_strand_id
1 'polypeptide(L)'
;MLEKLQSLEDKYNELTELLSTPEVINDQSRFQKYAKAHADLNDIVAAYIEYKKVLQQTQDIRQMLEENDDEEFRQMLVEEAEELRVKKEDLEQQLKILLLPK
;
A
#
# COMPACT_ATOMS: atom_id res chain seq x y z
N MET A 1 -5.49 -3.69 -12.03
CA MET A 1 -4.27 -3.59 -11.17
C MET A 1 -4.66 -3.47 -9.72
N LEU A 2 -5.42 -2.44 -9.33
CA LEU A 2 -5.84 -2.21 -7.94
C LEU A 2 -6.60 -3.39 -7.33
N GLU A 3 -7.56 -3.98 -8.06
CA GLU A 3 -8.27 -5.19 -7.58
C GLU A 3 -7.31 -6.34 -7.26
N LYS A 4 -6.28 -6.55 -8.09
CA LYS A 4 -5.26 -7.58 -7.86
C LYS A 4 -4.42 -7.26 -6.61
N LEU A 5 -4.04 -6.00 -6.42
CA LEU A 5 -3.30 -5.57 -5.22
C LEU A 5 -4.15 -5.71 -3.96
N GLN A 6 -5.44 -5.38 -4.03
CA GLN A 6 -6.37 -5.59 -2.93
C GLN A 6 -6.46 -7.07 -2.55
N SER A 7 -6.64 -7.97 -3.52
CA SER A 7 -6.67 -9.41 -3.23
C SER A 7 -5.36 -9.94 -2.63
N LEU A 8 -4.22 -9.35 -2.98
CA LEU A 8 -2.92 -9.72 -2.40
C LEU A 8 -2.77 -9.20 -0.96
N GLU A 9 -3.26 -8.00 -0.68
CA GLU A 9 -3.34 -7.45 0.68
C GLU A 9 -4.28 -8.28 1.56
N ASP A 10 -5.48 -8.63 1.06
CA ASP A 10 -6.45 -9.44 1.80
C ASP A 10 -5.83 -10.79 2.19
N LYS A 11 -5.13 -11.43 1.24
CA LYS A 11 -4.42 -12.69 1.48
C LYS A 11 -3.25 -12.53 2.46
N TYR A 12 -2.52 -11.42 2.39
CA TYR A 12 -1.45 -11.12 3.35
C TYR A 12 -2.00 -10.98 4.77
N ASN A 13 -3.13 -10.29 4.93
CA ASN A 13 -3.81 -10.14 6.22
C ASN A 13 -4.33 -11.49 6.75
N GLU A 14 -4.94 -12.30 5.88
CA GLU A 14 -5.37 -13.67 6.23
C GLU A 14 -4.18 -14.52 6.72
N LEU A 15 -3.05 -14.47 6.02
CA LEU A 15 -1.83 -15.18 6.44
C LEU A 15 -1.28 -14.64 7.76
N THR A 16 -1.34 -13.33 7.99
CA THR A 16 -0.95 -12.69 9.26
C THR A 16 -1.80 -13.23 10.41
N GLU A 17 -3.12 -13.28 10.23
CA GLU A 17 -4.04 -13.83 11.22
C GLU A 17 -3.76 -15.30 11.49
N LEU A 18 -3.63 -16.12 10.44
CA LEU A 18 -3.30 -17.53 10.56
C LEU A 18 -1.99 -17.75 11.32
N LEU A 19 -0.95 -16.97 11.04
CA LEU A 19 0.35 -17.06 11.72
C LEU A 19 0.29 -16.68 13.20
N SER A 20 -0.76 -15.97 13.63
CA SER A 20 -1.01 -15.66 15.04
C SER A 20 -1.81 -16.72 15.80
N THR A 21 -2.38 -17.72 15.10
CA THR A 21 -3.21 -18.76 15.73
C THR A 21 -2.37 -19.85 16.40
N PRO A 22 -2.75 -20.32 17.62
CA PRO A 22 -2.06 -21.41 18.30
C PRO A 22 -1.99 -22.70 17.47
N GLU A 23 -3.03 -23.00 16.68
CA GLU A 23 -3.10 -24.19 15.84
C GLU A 23 -2.00 -24.19 14.76
N VAL A 24 -1.68 -23.04 14.19
CA VAL A 24 -0.61 -22.88 13.21
C VAL A 24 0.75 -22.81 13.88
N ILE A 25 0.86 -22.08 14.99
CA ILE A 25 2.13 -21.93 15.74
C ILE A 25 2.65 -23.29 16.21
N ASN A 26 1.75 -24.18 16.65
CA ASN A 26 2.12 -25.52 17.12
C ASN A 26 2.37 -26.53 15.97
N ASP A 27 2.03 -26.20 14.72
CA ASP A 27 2.32 -27.02 13.53
C ASP A 27 3.44 -26.37 12.70
N GLN A 28 4.67 -26.82 12.93
CA GLN A 28 5.87 -26.26 12.28
C GLN A 28 5.79 -26.28 10.75
N SER A 29 5.17 -27.30 10.16
CA SER A 29 5.04 -27.42 8.70
C SER A 29 4.07 -26.38 8.14
N ARG A 30 2.91 -26.22 8.78
CA ARG A 30 1.94 -25.17 8.40
C ARG A 30 2.52 -23.77 8.61
N PHE A 31 3.17 -23.55 9.74
CA PHE A 31 3.82 -22.28 10.06
C PHE A 31 4.83 -21.88 8.98
N GLN A 32 5.76 -22.78 8.62
CA GLN A 32 6.76 -22.49 7.58
C GLN A 32 6.13 -22.17 6.22
N LYS A 33 5.08 -22.91 5.84
CA LYS A 33 4.36 -22.69 4.58
C LYS A 33 3.71 -21.30 4.56
N TYR A 34 2.99 -20.93 5.61
CA TYR A 34 2.30 -19.63 5.68
C TYR A 34 3.29 -18.48 5.83
N ALA A 35 4.34 -18.64 6.63
CA ALA A 35 5.39 -17.64 6.79
C ALA A 35 6.09 -17.34 5.46
N LYS A 36 6.38 -18.38 4.66
CA LYS A 36 6.94 -18.19 3.32
C LYS A 36 5.98 -17.45 2.39
N ALA A 37 4.73 -17.88 2.33
CA ALA A 37 3.72 -17.20 1.50
C ALA A 37 3.48 -15.75 1.93
N HIS A 38 3.52 -15.46 3.22
CA HIS A 38 3.41 -14.11 3.78
C HIS A 38 4.63 -13.25 3.39
N ALA A 39 5.83 -13.79 3.55
CA ALA A 39 7.07 -13.11 3.17
C ALA A 39 7.11 -12.79 1.66
N ASP A 40 6.62 -13.71 0.81
CA ASP A 40 6.54 -13.50 -0.64
C ASP A 40 5.61 -12.34 -1.03
N LEU A 41 4.65 -11.98 -0.16
CA LEU A 41 3.70 -10.89 -0.38
C LEU A 41 4.12 -9.57 0.29
N ASN A 42 5.10 -9.60 1.19
CA ASN A 42 5.44 -8.44 2.03
C ASN A 42 5.79 -7.18 1.21
N ASP A 43 6.67 -7.31 0.22
CA ASP A 43 7.16 -6.15 -0.54
C ASP A 43 6.05 -5.51 -1.39
N ILE A 44 5.18 -6.34 -1.99
CA ILE A 44 4.08 -5.86 -2.82
C ILE A 44 2.96 -5.22 -1.98
N VAL A 45 2.65 -5.79 -0.82
CA VAL A 45 1.65 -5.23 0.09
C VAL A 45 2.16 -3.95 0.76
N ALA A 46 3.43 -3.90 1.17
CA ALA A 46 4.03 -2.69 1.72
C ALA A 46 3.98 -1.52 0.71
N ALA A 47 4.35 -1.78 -0.55
CA ALA A 47 4.25 -0.77 -1.61
C ALA A 47 2.80 -0.35 -1.88
N TYR A 48 1.84 -1.28 -1.78
CA TYR A 48 0.42 -0.97 -2.00
C TYR A 48 -0.19 -0.14 -0.85
N ILE A 49 0.17 -0.43 0.40
CA ILE A 49 -0.25 0.36 1.57
C ILE A 49 0.24 1.81 1.43
N GLU A 50 1.51 2.00 1.05
CA GLU A 50 2.06 3.34 0.84
C GLU A 50 1.37 4.04 -0.34
N TYR A 51 1.08 3.32 -1.42
CA TYR A 51 0.32 3.86 -2.55
C TYR A 51 -1.09 4.33 -2.14
N LYS A 52 -1.82 3.53 -1.34
CA LYS A 52 -3.13 3.95 -0.80
C LYS A 52 -3.02 5.20 0.08
N LYS A 53 -1.97 5.31 0.88
CA LYS A 53 -1.72 6.50 1.70
C LYS A 53 -1.52 7.75 0.83
N VAL A 54 -0.71 7.65 -0.23
CA VAL A 54 -0.50 8.76 -1.17
C VAL A 54 -1.79 9.15 -1.88
N LEU A 55 -2.65 8.18 -2.24
CA LEU A 55 -3.97 8.48 -2.80
C LEU A 55 -4.86 9.26 -1.81
N GLN A 56 -4.87 8.85 -0.55
CA GLN A 56 -5.63 9.55 0.49
C GLN A 56 -5.10 10.97 0.70
N GLN A 57 -3.78 11.14 0.85
CA GLN A 57 -3.15 12.45 0.99
C GLN A 57 -3.46 13.37 -0.20
N THR A 58 -3.46 12.83 -1.42
CA THR A 58 -3.83 13.59 -2.63
C THR A 58 -5.28 14.05 -2.58
N GLN A 59 -6.19 13.21 -2.06
CA GLN A 59 -7.59 13.58 -1.88
C GLN A 59 -7.74 14.67 -0.81
N ASP A 60 -7.04 14.53 0.31
CA ASP A 60 -7.08 15.50 1.41
C ASP A 60 -6.58 16.89 0.93
N ILE A 61 -5.46 16.93 0.19
CA ILE A 61 -4.94 18.19 -0.39
C ILE A 61 -5.94 18.82 -1.37
N ARG A 62 -6.60 18.01 -2.20
CA ARG A 62 -7.63 18.52 -3.13
C ARG A 62 -8.77 19.17 -2.37
N GLN A 63 -9.24 18.55 -1.29
CA GLN A 63 -10.27 19.12 -0.44
C GLN A 63 -9.79 20.43 0.21
N MET A 64 -8.57 20.46 0.74
CA MET A 64 -8.00 21.68 1.33
C MET A 64 -7.86 22.83 0.32
N LEU A 65 -7.54 22.53 -0.94
CA LEU A 65 -7.47 23.51 -2.02
C LEU A 65 -8.85 24.07 -2.43
N GLU A 66 -9.92 23.30 -2.22
CA GLU A 66 -11.30 23.73 -2.48
C GLU A 66 -11.85 24.58 -1.31
N GLU A 67 -11.41 24.30 -0.08
CA GLU A 67 -11.90 24.96 1.13
C GLU A 67 -11.10 26.21 1.53
N ASN A 68 -9.93 26.44 0.94
CA ASN A 68 -9.02 27.52 1.31
C ASN A 68 -8.80 28.53 0.18
N ASP A 69 -9.03 29.81 0.46
CA ASP A 69 -8.88 30.94 -0.48
C ASP A 69 -7.58 31.74 -0.28
N ASP A 70 -6.76 31.42 0.72
CA ASP A 70 -5.48 32.08 0.99
C ASP A 70 -4.42 31.67 -0.05
N GLU A 71 -3.92 32.64 -0.81
CA GLU A 71 -3.06 32.38 -1.96
C GLU A 71 -1.70 31.77 -1.59
N GLU A 72 -1.12 32.18 -0.44
CA GLU A 72 0.15 31.63 0.05
C GLU A 72 -0.02 30.17 0.48
N PHE A 73 -1.09 29.88 1.23
CA PHE A 73 -1.39 28.51 1.64
C PHE A 73 -1.70 27.58 0.47
N ARG A 74 -2.45 28.07 -0.53
CA ARG A 74 -2.74 27.31 -1.75
C ARG A 74 -1.48 27.00 -2.55
N GLN A 75 -0.53 27.93 -2.63
CA GLN A 75 0.73 27.69 -3.32
C GLN A 75 1.51 26.53 -2.67
N MET A 76 1.57 26.50 -1.34
CA MET A 76 2.17 25.39 -0.59
C MET A 76 1.48 24.05 -0.88
N LEU A 77 0.14 24.03 -0.90
CA LEU A 77 -0.63 22.82 -1.21
C LEU A 77 -0.42 22.32 -2.65
N VAL A 78 -0.20 23.23 -3.60
CA VAL A 78 0.10 22.86 -5.00
C VAL A 78 1.48 22.21 -5.11
N GLU A 79 2.48 22.72 -4.39
CA GLU A 79 3.82 22.12 -4.33
C GLU A 79 3.75 20.71 -3.73
N GLU A 80 3.03 20.53 -2.61
CA GLU A 80 2.83 19.22 -1.99
C GLU A 80 2.06 18.25 -2.91
N ALA A 81 1.03 18.74 -3.63
CA ALA A 81 0.29 17.93 -4.60
C ALA A 81 1.21 17.39 -5.72
N GLU A 82 2.18 18.19 -6.17
CA GLU A 82 3.13 17.77 -7.19
C GLU A 82 4.11 16.72 -6.67
N GLU A 83 4.60 16.86 -5.44
CA GLU A 83 5.43 15.84 -4.78
C GLU A 83 4.67 14.50 -4.65
N LEU A 84 3.42 14.55 -4.21
CA LEU A 84 2.56 13.36 -4.12
C LEU A 84 2.29 12.75 -5.49
N ARG A 85 2.16 13.57 -6.56
CA ARG A 85 1.99 13.09 -7.93
C ARG A 85 3.20 12.26 -8.37
N VAL A 86 4.42 12.78 -8.19
CA VAL A 86 5.66 12.06 -8.54
C VAL A 86 5.76 10.77 -7.74
N LYS A 87 5.55 10.83 -6.42
CA LYS A 87 5.60 9.65 -5.55
C LYS A 87 4.57 8.59 -5.94
N LYS A 88 3.36 9.02 -6.33
CA LYS A 88 2.32 8.12 -6.83
C LYS A 88 2.79 7.39 -8.07
N GLU A 89 3.36 8.10 -9.05
CA GLU A 89 3.85 7.50 -10.30
C GLU A 89 4.97 6.49 -10.05
N ASP A 90 5.92 6.81 -9.17
CA ASP A 90 7.00 5.90 -8.78
C ASP A 90 6.46 4.62 -8.13
N LEU A 91 5.52 4.75 -7.19
CA LEU A 91 4.87 3.61 -6.54
C LEU A 91 4.07 2.76 -7.53
N GLU A 92 3.35 3.38 -8.48
CA GLU A 92 2.66 2.62 -9.54
C GLU A 92 3.63 1.81 -10.40
N GLN A 93 4.80 2.37 -10.75
CA GLN A 93 5.82 1.64 -11.49
C GLN A 93 6.42 0.49 -10.67
N GLN A 94 6.76 0.76 -9.41
CA GLN A 94 7.25 -0.26 -8.49
C GLN A 94 6.25 -1.42 -8.35
N LEU A 95 4.97 -1.11 -8.15
CA LEU A 95 3.90 -2.11 -8.05
C LEU A 95 3.75 -2.93 -9.33
N LYS A 96 3.85 -2.30 -10.51
CA LYS A 96 3.84 -3.02 -11.80
C LYS A 96 5.00 -4.02 -11.90
N ILE A 97 6.19 -3.63 -11.46
CA ILE A 97 7.37 -4.52 -11.45
C ILE A 97 7.17 -5.67 -10.47
N LEU A 98 6.72 -5.38 -9.23
CA LEU A 98 6.47 -6.40 -8.20
C LEU A 98 5.37 -7.40 -8.58
N LEU A 99 4.45 -7.01 -9.46
CA LEU A 99 3.38 -7.87 -9.98
C LEU A 99 3.83 -8.84 -11.08
N LEU A 100 5.05 -8.70 -11.60
CA LEU A 100 5.60 -9.61 -12.59
C LEU A 100 5.91 -10.97 -11.95
N PRO A 101 5.66 -12.08 -12.66
CA PRO A 101 6.05 -13.40 -12.15
C PRO A 101 7.57 -13.45 -11.93
N LYS A 102 7.96 -14.01 -10.78
CA LYS A 102 9.37 -14.32 -10.47
C LYS A 102 9.88 -15.48 -11.31
#